data_AF-A0A6P1NX02-F1
#
_entry.id   AF-A0A6P1NX02-F1
#
_cell.length_a   1.000
_cell.length_b   1.000
_cell.length_c   1.000
_cell.angle_alpha   90.00
_cell.angle_beta   90.00
_cell.angle_gamma   90.00
#
_symmetry.space_group_name_H-M   'P 1'
#
loop_
_entity.id
_entity.type
_entity.pdbx_description
1 polymer ?
#
loop_
_entity_poly.entity_id
_entity_poly.type
_entity_poly.pdbx_seq_one_letter_code
_entity_poly.pdbx_strand_id
1 'polypeptide(L)'
;MKSPLLLFLSLLMLTNATSAQTKTDKLLERLLKKHPEKFRQLLEHPEKYEIQILYTQINRDKHNQPSFKTYHYQVNPNQYFNPASTVKLPGALMALEKVNCLAAQGLTKEAVMLTDSAHQGQTAVSKDSTSASGFPSIAHYIKKILVTSDNDAYNRLYEFVGQEPLNEGLKAKGYNSIRLPVRLSTFLPFELDQYTNPVRFYQKDKLVHQQPLVKSSKSYQNPTPLLKGIGNYTNDDVLEMKPRDFAYSNTFALEDQHLMLRALLFPESVPAQNRFNLTPEDYRFLYQYMSQLPRETTYPEYPETEYPDAFVKYLLYGGPTRQERIPGHIRIFNKIGQSYGFLIDNAYIVDFENKVEFLLSAVVHTNEDGIYNDGKYEYDSIGFPFLRDLGRVVYDYELKRNRRHSPDLSKFICTYDQ
;
A
#
# COMPACT_ATOMS: atom_id res chain seq x y z
N MET A 1 -65.09 19.42 -2.63
CA MET A 1 -63.80 20.12 -2.82
C MET A 1 -62.69 19.16 -2.41
N LYS A 2 -61.74 18.92 -3.32
CA LYS A 2 -60.79 17.80 -3.28
C LYS A 2 -59.66 18.06 -2.28
N SER A 3 -59.33 17.03 -1.52
CA SER A 3 -58.35 16.98 -0.44
C SER A 3 -56.93 17.39 -0.87
N PRO A 4 -56.21 18.25 -0.12
CA PRO A 4 -54.81 18.57 -0.38
C PRO A 4 -53.92 17.62 0.44
N LEU A 5 -54.01 16.30 0.19
CA LEU A 5 -53.19 15.30 0.90
C LEU A 5 -52.27 14.50 -0.04
N LEU A 6 -51.97 15.05 -1.23
CA LEU A 6 -51.15 14.38 -2.24
C LEU A 6 -49.90 15.15 -2.68
N LEU A 7 -49.62 16.33 -2.10
CA LEU A 7 -48.43 17.11 -2.44
C LEU A 7 -47.29 17.03 -1.42
N PHE A 8 -47.46 16.30 -0.32
CA PHE A 8 -46.44 16.20 0.75
C PHE A 8 -45.67 14.87 0.77
N LEU A 9 -45.93 13.96 -0.17
CA LEU A 9 -45.25 12.66 -0.25
C LEU A 9 -44.28 12.50 -1.43
N SER A 10 -44.18 13.49 -2.32
CA SER A 10 -43.27 13.47 -3.47
C SER A 10 -41.92 14.17 -3.21
N LEU A 11 -41.74 14.79 -2.04
CA LEU A 11 -40.52 15.55 -1.70
C LEU A 11 -39.55 14.80 -0.76
N LEU A 12 -39.74 13.49 -0.56
CA LEU A 12 -38.94 12.66 0.35
C LEU A 12 -38.19 11.51 -0.36
N MET A 13 -38.02 11.62 -1.68
CA MET A 13 -37.27 10.68 -2.53
C MET A 13 -36.17 11.40 -3.34
N LEU A 14 -35.61 12.50 -2.82
CA LEU A 14 -34.27 12.93 -3.22
C LEU A 14 -33.31 12.23 -2.25
N THR A 15 -33.00 10.98 -2.58
CA THR A 15 -31.88 10.28 -1.98
C THR A 15 -30.66 11.16 -2.12
N ASN A 16 -30.11 11.55 -0.97
CA ASN A 16 -28.82 12.20 -0.86
C ASN A 16 -27.76 11.30 -1.52
N ALA A 17 -27.51 11.49 -2.81
CA ALA A 17 -26.18 11.27 -3.36
C ALA A 17 -25.31 12.39 -2.77
N THR A 18 -24.93 12.25 -1.50
CA THR A 18 -23.81 13.02 -0.95
C THR A 18 -22.60 12.61 -1.78
N SER A 19 -22.32 13.39 -2.82
CA SER A 19 -21.01 13.36 -3.47
C SER A 19 -20.00 13.64 -2.36
N ALA A 20 -19.12 12.69 -2.07
CA ALA A 20 -18.06 12.88 -1.10
C ALA A 20 -17.29 14.14 -1.53
N GLN A 21 -17.32 15.18 -0.69
CA GLN A 21 -16.66 16.44 -1.00
C GLN A 21 -15.15 16.24 -0.87
N THR A 22 -14.41 16.63 -1.91
CA THR A 22 -12.95 16.68 -1.85
C THR A 22 -12.51 17.53 -0.66
N LYS A 23 -11.67 16.97 0.21
CA LYS A 23 -11.27 17.61 1.46
C LYS A 23 -9.86 18.19 1.37
N THR A 24 -9.77 19.48 1.69
CA THR A 24 -8.51 20.21 1.81
C THR A 24 -8.50 21.03 3.09
N ASP A 25 -7.56 20.71 3.99
CA ASP A 25 -7.33 21.44 5.22
C ASP A 25 -6.33 22.59 5.02
N LYS A 26 -6.65 23.76 5.60
CA LYS A 26 -5.85 25.00 5.47
C LYS A 26 -4.38 24.86 5.90
N LEU A 27 -4.04 23.86 6.74
CA LEU A 27 -2.65 23.66 7.16
C LEU A 27 -1.79 23.16 6.00
N LEU A 28 -2.17 22.04 5.40
CA LEU A 28 -1.42 21.45 4.28
C LEU A 28 -1.40 22.40 3.09
N GLU A 29 -2.55 22.98 2.73
CA GLU A 29 -2.62 23.92 1.62
C GLU A 29 -1.64 25.10 1.79
N ARG A 30 -1.59 25.72 2.98
CA ARG A 30 -0.63 26.80 3.28
C ARG A 30 0.81 26.31 3.29
N LEU A 31 1.05 25.10 3.78
CA LEU A 31 2.40 24.53 3.82
C LEU A 31 2.94 24.35 2.40
N LEU A 32 2.14 23.80 1.48
CA LEU A 32 2.52 23.65 0.07
C LEU A 32 2.67 25.01 -0.62
N LYS A 33 1.72 25.93 -0.45
CA LYS A 33 1.76 27.26 -1.08
C LYS A 33 2.93 28.14 -0.62
N LYS A 34 3.55 27.85 0.53
CA LYS A 34 4.76 28.53 1.01
C LYS A 34 6.03 28.14 0.25
N HIS A 35 5.97 27.07 -0.54
CA HIS A 35 7.08 26.54 -1.33
C HIS A 35 6.73 26.49 -2.82
N PRO A 36 6.41 27.63 -3.45
CA PRO A 36 6.04 27.67 -4.86
C PRO A 36 7.13 27.13 -5.78
N GLU A 37 8.40 27.23 -5.40
CA GLU A 37 9.54 26.68 -6.12
C GLU A 37 9.52 25.15 -6.24
N LYS A 38 8.80 24.47 -5.32
CA LYS A 38 8.65 23.01 -5.30
C LYS A 38 7.31 22.55 -5.88
N PHE A 39 6.24 23.32 -5.64
CA PHE A 39 4.88 22.83 -5.85
C PHE A 39 4.04 23.62 -6.84
N ARG A 40 4.44 24.82 -7.28
CA ARG A 40 3.55 25.69 -8.10
C ARG A 40 3.00 24.97 -9.32
N GLN A 41 3.88 24.35 -10.12
CA GLN A 41 3.50 23.59 -11.32
C GLN A 41 2.41 22.55 -11.01
N LEU A 42 2.51 21.87 -9.87
CA LEU A 42 1.58 20.81 -9.51
C LEU A 42 0.25 21.36 -8.96
N LEU A 43 0.32 22.39 -8.12
CA LEU A 43 -0.85 23.00 -7.49
C LEU A 43 -1.73 23.78 -8.48
N GLU A 44 -1.15 24.29 -9.57
CA GLU A 44 -1.87 25.01 -10.63
C GLU A 44 -2.59 24.09 -11.62
N HIS A 45 -2.25 22.78 -11.63
CA HIS A 45 -2.88 21.78 -12.50
C HIS A 45 -3.40 20.56 -11.71
N PRO A 46 -4.31 20.76 -10.73
CA PRO A 46 -4.73 19.70 -9.81
C PRO A 46 -5.39 18.50 -10.50
N GLU A 47 -6.17 18.72 -11.56
CA GLU A 47 -6.86 17.66 -12.31
C GLU A 47 -5.90 16.72 -13.04
N LYS A 48 -4.74 17.26 -13.44
CA LYS A 48 -3.71 16.52 -14.17
C LYS A 48 -2.88 15.64 -13.25
N TYR A 49 -2.46 16.20 -12.12
CA TYR A 49 -1.57 15.51 -11.18
C TYR A 49 -2.33 14.67 -10.13
N GLU A 50 -3.65 14.80 -10.05
CA GLU A 50 -4.54 14.02 -9.17
C GLU A 50 -4.00 13.86 -7.74
N ILE A 51 -3.40 14.93 -7.21
CA ILE A 51 -2.68 14.86 -5.94
C ILE A 51 -3.67 14.58 -4.82
N GLN A 52 -3.36 13.60 -3.99
CA GLN A 52 -4.05 13.38 -2.71
C GLN A 52 -2.99 13.29 -1.62
N ILE A 53 -3.18 13.98 -0.49
CA ILE A 53 -2.24 13.93 0.64
C ILE A 53 -3.01 13.78 1.95
N LEU A 54 -2.58 12.83 2.76
CA LEU A 54 -2.96 12.66 4.15
C LEU A 54 -1.73 12.84 5.04
N TYR A 55 -1.77 13.80 5.94
CA TYR A 55 -0.71 14.03 6.91
C TYR A 55 -1.29 13.97 8.31
N THR A 56 -0.77 13.06 9.13
CA THR A 56 -1.20 12.91 10.53
C THR A 56 -0.08 13.33 11.47
N GLN A 57 -0.39 14.36 12.26
CA GLN A 57 0.37 14.71 13.44
C GLN A 57 0.13 13.68 14.54
N ILE A 58 1.22 13.23 15.15
CA ILE A 58 1.18 12.37 16.33
C ILE A 58 1.58 13.20 17.53
N ASN A 59 0.74 13.18 18.57
CA ASN A 59 1.00 13.85 19.83
C ASN A 59 1.00 12.83 20.96
N ARG A 60 2.05 12.84 21.77
CA ARG A 60 2.19 11.95 22.93
C ARG A 60 1.70 12.64 24.20
N ASP A 61 1.13 11.85 25.10
CA ASP A 61 0.88 12.28 26.48
C ASP A 61 2.05 11.92 27.42
N LYS A 62 1.88 12.14 28.72
CA LYS A 62 2.87 11.81 29.76
C LYS A 62 3.19 10.31 29.89
N HIS A 63 2.37 9.43 29.31
CA HIS A 63 2.54 7.98 29.29
C HIS A 63 2.96 7.46 27.90
N ASN A 64 3.39 8.37 27.01
CA ASN A 64 3.74 8.07 25.62
C ASN A 64 2.58 7.52 24.78
N GLN A 65 1.33 7.72 25.20
CA GLN A 65 0.17 7.30 24.41
C GLN A 65 -0.10 8.29 23.28
N PRO A 66 -0.25 7.80 22.03
CA PRO A 66 -0.42 8.66 20.87
C PRO A 66 -1.87 9.13 20.71
N SER A 67 -2.01 10.38 20.29
CA SER A 67 -3.24 10.95 19.72
C SER A 67 -2.94 11.50 18.32
N PHE A 68 -3.90 11.34 17.42
CA PHE A 68 -3.71 11.54 16.00
C PHE A 68 -4.55 12.71 15.50
N LYS A 69 -3.94 13.61 14.73
CA LYS A 69 -4.65 14.69 14.04
C LYS A 69 -4.29 14.69 12.56
N THR A 70 -5.25 14.31 11.73
CA THR A 70 -5.08 14.14 10.29
C THR A 70 -5.54 15.37 9.51
N TYR A 71 -4.71 15.79 8.57
CA TYR A 71 -4.93 16.87 7.62
C TYR A 71 -4.97 16.30 6.20
N HIS A 72 -5.80 16.90 5.35
CA HIS A 72 -6.11 16.41 4.01
C HIS A 72 -5.73 17.48 2.99
N TYR A 73 -5.31 17.06 1.81
CA TYR A 73 -5.22 17.92 0.65
C TYR A 73 -5.75 17.14 -0.54
N GLN A 74 -6.82 17.66 -1.15
CA GLN A 74 -7.49 17.07 -2.30
C GLN A 74 -7.91 15.59 -2.14
N VAL A 75 -8.17 15.15 -0.91
CA VAL A 75 -8.58 13.76 -0.66
C VAL A 75 -10.05 13.58 -1.00
N ASN A 76 -10.34 12.62 -1.87
CA ASN A 76 -11.69 12.21 -2.22
C ASN A 76 -11.76 10.67 -2.30
N PRO A 77 -12.48 9.98 -1.38
CA PRO A 77 -12.55 8.52 -1.36
C PRO A 77 -13.22 7.91 -2.60
N ASN A 78 -13.98 8.69 -3.37
CA ASN A 78 -14.62 8.24 -4.60
C ASN A 78 -13.74 8.47 -5.85
N GLN A 79 -12.64 9.22 -5.74
CA GLN A 79 -11.72 9.43 -6.85
C GLN A 79 -10.75 8.26 -6.95
N TYR A 80 -10.92 7.45 -7.99
CA TYR A 80 -10.04 6.31 -8.27
C TYR A 80 -8.63 6.77 -8.67
N PHE A 81 -7.64 6.12 -8.09
CA PHE A 81 -6.27 6.02 -8.59
C PHE A 81 -5.86 4.53 -8.57
N ASN A 82 -4.90 4.15 -9.42
CA ASN A 82 -4.37 2.79 -9.39
C ASN A 82 -3.47 2.63 -8.15
N PRO A 83 -3.78 1.73 -7.18
CA PRO A 83 -2.99 1.60 -5.96
C PRO A 83 -1.65 0.91 -6.18
N ALA A 84 -1.43 0.33 -7.36
CA ALA A 84 -0.20 -0.34 -7.73
C ALA A 84 0.26 -1.32 -6.63
N SER A 85 1.54 -1.25 -6.25
CA SER A 85 2.14 -2.13 -5.25
C SER A 85 1.72 -1.87 -3.79
N THR A 86 0.89 -0.87 -3.48
CA THR A 86 0.46 -0.67 -2.08
C THR A 86 -0.45 -1.80 -1.59
N VAL A 87 -1.11 -2.52 -2.51
CA VAL A 87 -1.94 -3.71 -2.23
C VAL A 87 -1.14 -4.89 -1.65
N LYS A 88 0.20 -4.85 -1.73
CA LYS A 88 1.04 -5.93 -1.19
C LYS A 88 1.08 -5.96 0.33
N LEU A 89 0.94 -4.80 0.98
CA LEU A 89 0.88 -4.72 2.43
C LEU A 89 -0.35 -5.48 2.99
N PRO A 90 -1.60 -5.23 2.55
CA PRO A 90 -2.74 -6.03 3.03
C PRO A 90 -2.58 -7.53 2.75
N GLY A 91 -1.99 -7.92 1.61
CA GLY A 91 -1.70 -9.32 1.31
C GLY A 91 -0.75 -9.96 2.33
N ALA A 92 0.33 -9.27 2.70
CA ALA A 92 1.27 -9.71 3.72
C ALA A 92 0.62 -9.84 5.10
N LEU A 93 -0.17 -8.85 5.50
CA LEU A 93 -0.84 -8.84 6.81
C LEU A 93 -1.87 -9.97 6.92
N MET A 94 -2.67 -10.19 5.88
CA MET A 94 -3.65 -11.28 5.84
C MET A 94 -2.99 -12.66 5.77
N ALA A 95 -1.81 -12.79 5.13
CA ALA A 95 -1.05 -14.03 5.14
C ALA A 95 -0.54 -14.39 6.54
N LEU A 96 0.02 -13.42 7.29
CA LEU A 96 0.44 -13.64 8.68
C LEU A 96 -0.74 -13.96 9.59
N GLU A 97 -1.86 -13.25 9.44
CA GLU A 97 -3.09 -13.55 10.17
C GLU A 97 -3.57 -14.98 9.91
N LYS A 98 -3.55 -15.43 8.65
CA LYS A 98 -3.89 -16.81 8.29
C LYS A 98 -2.92 -17.83 8.90
N VAL A 99 -1.62 -17.54 8.92
CA VAL A 99 -0.61 -18.38 9.62
C VAL A 99 -0.97 -18.50 11.10
N ASN A 100 -1.29 -17.39 11.76
CA ASN A 100 -1.61 -17.39 13.19
C ASN A 100 -2.90 -18.17 13.50
N CYS A 101 -3.90 -18.13 12.61
CA CYS A 101 -5.09 -18.96 12.72
C CYS A 101 -4.79 -20.47 12.55
N LEU A 102 -3.72 -20.82 11.83
CA LEU A 102 -3.30 -22.20 11.57
C LEU A 102 -2.15 -22.66 12.48
N ALA A 103 -1.70 -21.82 13.43
CA ALA A 103 -0.55 -22.10 14.28
C ALA A 103 -0.72 -23.37 15.12
N ALA A 104 -1.96 -23.70 15.54
CA ALA A 104 -2.27 -24.94 16.25
C ALA A 104 -1.99 -26.22 15.43
N GLN A 105 -1.89 -26.11 14.10
CA GLN A 105 -1.49 -27.21 13.19
C GLN A 105 0.04 -27.32 13.04
N GLY A 106 0.80 -26.43 13.69
CA GLY A 106 2.26 -26.33 13.57
C GLY A 106 2.72 -25.46 12.39
N LEU A 107 1.81 -24.73 11.73
CA LEU A 107 2.20 -23.80 10.68
C LEU A 107 2.91 -22.58 11.27
N THR A 108 4.04 -22.20 10.65
CA THR A 108 4.81 -20.99 10.98
C THR A 108 5.11 -20.23 9.68
N LYS A 109 5.42 -18.94 9.76
CA LYS A 109 5.74 -18.13 8.56
C LYS A 109 7.06 -18.55 7.90
N GLU A 110 7.92 -19.24 8.65
CA GLU A 110 9.20 -19.81 8.22
C GLU A 110 9.07 -21.21 7.59
N ALA A 111 7.89 -21.84 7.65
CA ALA A 111 7.66 -23.13 7.01
C ALA A 111 7.87 -23.03 5.49
N VAL A 112 8.43 -24.09 4.90
CA VAL A 112 8.63 -24.19 3.46
C VAL A 112 7.27 -24.21 2.78
N MET A 113 7.02 -23.25 1.90
CA MET A 113 5.74 -23.08 1.18
C MET A 113 5.91 -23.48 -0.28
N LEU A 114 5.53 -24.71 -0.62
CA LEU A 114 5.54 -25.19 -2.00
C LEU A 114 4.22 -24.82 -2.68
N THR A 115 4.30 -24.17 -3.84
CA THR A 115 3.15 -23.82 -4.67
C THR A 115 3.07 -24.79 -5.84
N ASP A 116 1.89 -25.37 -6.07
CA ASP A 116 1.63 -26.28 -7.19
C ASP A 116 0.79 -25.58 -8.28
N SER A 117 0.51 -26.27 -9.38
CA SER A 117 -0.36 -25.78 -10.45
C SER A 117 -1.45 -26.80 -10.77
N ALA A 118 -2.72 -26.40 -10.67
CA ALA A 118 -3.86 -27.28 -10.93
C ALA A 118 -4.91 -26.67 -11.88
N HIS A 119 -4.63 -25.49 -12.44
CA HIS A 119 -5.49 -24.80 -13.40
C HIS A 119 -4.66 -24.05 -14.43
N GLN A 120 -5.24 -23.81 -15.60
CA GLN A 120 -4.66 -22.95 -16.65
C GLN A 120 -4.13 -21.63 -16.06
N GLY A 121 -2.92 -21.25 -16.49
CA GLY A 121 -2.26 -20.01 -16.10
C GLY A 121 -1.51 -20.07 -14.76
N GLN A 122 -1.66 -21.14 -13.98
CA GLN A 122 -0.95 -21.30 -12.71
C GLN A 122 0.50 -21.75 -12.90
N THR A 123 1.41 -21.18 -12.11
CA THR A 123 2.83 -21.57 -12.05
C THR A 123 3.16 -22.23 -10.72
N ALA A 124 4.00 -23.26 -10.75
CA ALA A 124 4.49 -23.95 -9.56
C ALA A 124 5.82 -23.36 -9.07
N VAL A 125 6.05 -23.42 -7.75
CA VAL A 125 7.30 -22.99 -7.10
C VAL A 125 7.70 -24.02 -6.06
N SER A 126 8.86 -24.65 -6.26
CA SER A 126 9.40 -25.67 -5.35
C SER A 126 10.74 -25.28 -4.71
N LYS A 127 11.39 -24.23 -5.22
CA LYS A 127 12.67 -23.68 -4.75
C LYS A 127 12.66 -22.17 -4.90
N ASP A 128 13.46 -21.50 -4.07
CA ASP A 128 13.70 -20.07 -4.16
C ASP A 128 15.17 -19.81 -3.87
N SER A 129 15.96 -19.58 -4.92
CA SER A 129 17.39 -19.29 -4.80
C SER A 129 17.68 -17.92 -4.19
N THR A 130 16.65 -17.09 -3.99
CA THR A 130 16.75 -15.82 -3.27
C THR A 130 16.40 -15.97 -1.78
N SER A 131 16.03 -17.17 -1.31
CA SER A 131 15.90 -17.52 0.12
C SER A 131 17.15 -18.23 0.69
N ALA A 132 17.56 -17.90 1.91
CA ALA A 132 18.80 -18.42 2.50
C ALA A 132 18.76 -19.94 2.71
N SER A 133 17.56 -20.50 2.85
CA SER A 133 17.34 -21.95 2.93
C SER A 133 17.27 -22.64 1.56
N GLY A 134 17.27 -21.87 0.47
CA GLY A 134 16.97 -22.35 -0.89
C GLY A 134 15.49 -22.64 -1.16
N PHE A 135 14.61 -22.40 -0.17
CA PHE A 135 13.18 -22.71 -0.25
C PHE A 135 12.31 -21.48 -0.01
N PRO A 136 11.16 -21.37 -0.70
CA PRO A 136 10.17 -20.33 -0.46
C PRO A 136 9.53 -20.46 0.92
N SER A 137 9.18 -19.32 1.52
CA SER A 137 8.40 -19.25 2.77
C SER A 137 7.61 -17.93 2.80
N ILE A 138 6.56 -17.87 3.63
CA ILE A 138 5.76 -16.65 3.80
C ILE A 138 6.65 -15.51 4.32
N ALA A 139 7.52 -15.78 5.28
CA ALA A 139 8.47 -14.80 5.80
C ALA A 139 9.37 -14.25 4.69
N HIS A 140 9.91 -15.12 3.85
CA HIS A 140 10.78 -14.68 2.76
C HIS A 140 10.03 -13.85 1.71
N TYR A 141 8.82 -14.26 1.33
CA TYR A 141 7.97 -13.47 0.43
C TYR A 141 7.64 -12.09 1.01
N ILE A 142 7.28 -12.00 2.29
CA ILE A 142 6.99 -10.71 2.94
C ILE A 142 8.24 -9.82 2.95
N LYS A 143 9.43 -10.37 3.23
CA LYS A 143 10.69 -9.61 3.15
C LYS A 143 10.89 -9.02 1.76
N LYS A 144 10.79 -9.83 0.69
CA LYS A 144 10.93 -9.34 -0.70
C LYS A 144 9.90 -8.26 -1.05
N ILE A 145 8.66 -8.40 -0.55
CA ILE A 145 7.60 -7.38 -0.73
C ILE A 145 7.96 -6.05 -0.06
N LEU A 146 8.51 -6.09 1.15
CA LEU A 146 8.74 -4.89 1.95
C LEU A 146 10.05 -4.16 1.57
N VAL A 147 11.10 -4.91 1.22
CA VAL A 147 12.42 -4.33 0.89
C VAL A 147 12.51 -3.90 -0.57
N THR A 148 11.99 -4.70 -1.51
CA THR A 148 12.14 -4.45 -2.96
C THR A 148 10.83 -4.46 -3.74
N SER A 149 9.68 -4.61 -3.06
CA SER A 149 8.36 -4.59 -3.71
C SER A 149 8.24 -5.65 -4.80
N ASP A 150 8.65 -6.89 -4.52
CA ASP A 150 8.54 -8.02 -5.46
C ASP A 150 7.08 -8.39 -5.77
N ASN A 151 6.75 -8.58 -7.06
CA ASN A 151 5.39 -8.93 -7.53
C ASN A 151 5.08 -10.42 -7.37
N ASP A 152 6.03 -11.30 -7.69
CA ASP A 152 5.83 -12.75 -7.61
C ASP A 152 5.57 -13.15 -6.15
N ALA A 153 6.38 -12.63 -5.21
CA ALA A 153 6.20 -12.82 -3.79
C ALA A 153 4.78 -12.45 -3.32
N TYR A 154 4.25 -11.31 -3.79
CA TYR A 154 2.86 -10.93 -3.50
C TYR A 154 1.86 -11.93 -4.08
N ASN A 155 2.04 -12.35 -5.33
CA ASN A 155 1.14 -13.29 -5.99
C ASN A 155 1.10 -14.62 -5.25
N ARG A 156 2.23 -15.09 -4.73
CA ARG A 156 2.30 -16.30 -3.89
C ARG A 156 1.53 -16.13 -2.58
N LEU A 157 1.62 -14.96 -1.92
CA LEU A 157 0.80 -14.69 -0.72
C LEU A 157 -0.69 -14.56 -1.05
N TYR A 158 -1.04 -13.93 -2.17
CA TYR A 158 -2.42 -13.85 -2.66
C TYR A 158 -3.01 -15.26 -2.88
N GLU A 159 -2.22 -16.17 -3.47
CA GLU A 159 -2.63 -17.56 -3.70
C GLU A 159 -2.81 -18.34 -2.39
N PHE A 160 -1.90 -18.13 -1.43
CA PHE A 160 -2.07 -18.74 -0.11
C PHE A 160 -3.32 -18.22 0.59
N VAL A 161 -3.54 -16.91 0.66
CA VAL A 161 -4.69 -16.33 1.36
C VAL A 161 -6.00 -16.71 0.66
N GLY A 162 -6.03 -16.64 -0.67
CA GLY A 162 -7.22 -16.77 -1.51
C GLY A 162 -7.87 -15.41 -1.78
N GLN A 163 -8.38 -15.20 -3.00
CA GLN A 163 -9.01 -13.94 -3.42
C GLN A 163 -10.18 -13.52 -2.51
N GLU A 164 -11.10 -14.45 -2.25
CA GLU A 164 -12.30 -14.15 -1.46
C GLU A 164 -11.95 -13.89 0.03
N PRO A 165 -11.20 -14.75 0.74
CA PRO A 165 -10.77 -14.46 2.10
C PRO A 165 -9.97 -13.16 2.24
N LEU A 166 -9.14 -12.83 1.26
CA LEU A 166 -8.38 -11.57 1.24
C LEU A 166 -9.32 -10.36 1.22
N ASN A 167 -10.25 -10.31 0.25
CA ASN A 167 -11.15 -9.19 0.09
C ASN A 167 -12.17 -9.07 1.23
N GLU A 168 -12.83 -10.17 1.61
CA GLU A 168 -13.87 -10.14 2.63
C GLU A 168 -13.28 -9.90 4.02
N GLY A 169 -12.11 -10.48 4.31
CA GLY A 169 -11.42 -10.25 5.58
C GLY A 169 -11.01 -8.79 5.78
N LEU A 170 -10.52 -8.14 4.72
CA LEU A 170 -10.16 -6.72 4.79
C LEU A 170 -11.38 -5.82 4.95
N LYS A 171 -12.49 -6.09 4.24
CA LYS A 171 -13.75 -5.37 4.43
C LYS A 171 -14.33 -5.56 5.84
N ALA A 172 -14.27 -6.79 6.38
CA ALA A 172 -14.71 -7.07 7.74
C ALA A 172 -13.91 -6.28 8.80
N LYS A 173 -12.65 -5.95 8.50
CA LYS A 173 -11.79 -5.06 9.32
C LYS A 173 -12.02 -3.57 9.05
N GLY A 174 -12.99 -3.19 8.23
CA GLY A 174 -13.39 -1.82 7.96
C GLY A 174 -12.67 -1.14 6.78
N TYR A 175 -11.83 -1.86 6.02
CA TYR A 175 -11.16 -1.33 4.82
C TYR A 175 -12.08 -1.47 3.60
N ASN A 176 -13.12 -0.65 3.54
CA ASN A 176 -14.25 -0.86 2.61
C ASN A 176 -13.97 -0.46 1.16
N SER A 177 -12.95 0.36 0.90
CA SER A 177 -12.59 0.77 -0.47
C SER A 177 -11.84 -0.32 -1.23
N ILE A 178 -11.43 -1.40 -0.55
CA ILE A 178 -10.57 -2.41 -1.13
C ILE A 178 -11.34 -3.36 -2.06
N ARG A 179 -10.77 -3.55 -3.24
CA ARG A 179 -11.16 -4.60 -4.19
C ARG A 179 -9.89 -5.11 -4.85
N LEU A 180 -9.60 -6.39 -4.68
CA LEU A 180 -8.42 -7.05 -5.20
C LEU A 180 -8.83 -8.20 -6.14
N PRO A 181 -9.35 -7.89 -7.33
CA PRO A 181 -9.75 -8.90 -8.31
C PRO A 181 -8.56 -9.59 -9.00
N VAL A 182 -7.36 -9.02 -8.98
CA VAL A 182 -6.25 -9.48 -9.84
C VAL A 182 -4.91 -9.55 -9.10
N ARG A 183 -4.09 -10.53 -9.49
CA ARG A 183 -2.66 -10.58 -9.17
C ARG A 183 -1.89 -9.46 -9.90
N LEU A 184 -0.64 -9.25 -9.51
CA LEU A 184 0.20 -8.20 -10.08
C LEU A 184 1.11 -8.75 -11.18
N SER A 185 1.21 -8.01 -12.29
CA SER A 185 2.07 -8.33 -13.43
C SER A 185 1.86 -9.75 -13.99
N THR A 186 0.63 -10.26 -13.91
CA THR A 186 0.20 -11.50 -14.54
C THR A 186 -0.54 -11.15 -15.82
N PHE A 187 -0.02 -11.56 -16.97
CA PHE A 187 -0.68 -11.40 -18.28
C PHE A 187 -1.71 -12.51 -18.52
N LEU A 188 -2.58 -12.74 -17.54
CA LEU A 188 -3.67 -13.73 -17.61
C LEU A 188 -5.01 -13.02 -17.85
N PRO A 189 -5.97 -13.68 -18.51
CA PRO A 189 -7.37 -13.24 -18.46
C PRO A 189 -7.82 -13.07 -17.00
N PHE A 190 -8.53 -11.98 -16.71
CA PHE A 190 -8.91 -11.62 -15.34
C PHE A 190 -9.75 -12.69 -14.64
N GLU A 191 -10.51 -13.48 -15.41
CA GLU A 191 -11.28 -14.60 -14.89
C GLU A 191 -10.40 -15.70 -14.31
N LEU A 192 -9.12 -15.79 -14.67
CA LEU A 192 -8.21 -16.78 -14.10
C LEU A 192 -7.70 -16.37 -12.71
N ASP A 193 -7.78 -15.09 -12.32
CA ASP A 193 -7.37 -14.62 -10.98
C ASP A 193 -8.31 -15.05 -9.84
N GLN A 194 -9.50 -15.56 -10.19
CA GLN A 194 -10.39 -16.19 -9.22
C GLN A 194 -9.86 -17.57 -8.78
N TYR A 195 -8.91 -18.18 -9.51
CA TYR A 195 -8.35 -19.50 -9.24
C TYR A 195 -6.96 -19.39 -8.60
N THR A 196 -6.89 -19.68 -7.30
CA THR A 196 -5.63 -19.68 -6.54
C THR A 196 -5.02 -21.07 -6.44
N ASN A 197 -3.69 -21.11 -6.45
CA ASN A 197 -2.91 -22.34 -6.56
C ASN A 197 -3.08 -23.26 -5.33
N PRO A 198 -2.96 -24.59 -5.51
CA PRO A 198 -2.71 -25.48 -4.39
C PRO A 198 -1.37 -25.15 -3.73
N VAL A 199 -1.31 -25.28 -2.41
CA VAL A 199 -0.08 -25.03 -1.64
C VAL A 199 0.12 -26.11 -0.57
N ARG A 200 1.39 -26.45 -0.30
CA ARG A 200 1.79 -27.39 0.75
C ARG A 200 2.86 -26.76 1.62
N PHE A 201 2.69 -26.88 2.92
CA PHE A 201 3.63 -26.36 3.91
C PHE A 201 4.34 -27.49 4.63
N TYR A 202 5.66 -27.40 4.64
CA TYR A 202 6.53 -28.35 5.32
C TYR A 202 7.33 -27.64 6.42
N GLN A 203 7.39 -28.26 7.58
CA GLN A 203 8.34 -27.88 8.62
C GLN A 203 9.37 -29.00 8.75
N LYS A 204 10.60 -28.72 8.32
CA LYS A 204 11.58 -29.76 7.97
C LYS A 204 10.93 -30.69 6.92
N ASP A 205 10.86 -31.99 7.16
CA ASP A 205 10.27 -32.96 6.24
C ASP A 205 8.80 -33.30 6.54
N LYS A 206 8.18 -32.68 7.55
CA LYS A 206 6.80 -32.95 7.95
C LYS A 206 5.83 -32.00 7.26
N LEU A 207 4.84 -32.55 6.55
CA LEU A 207 3.68 -31.77 6.07
C LEU A 207 2.87 -31.27 7.27
N VAL A 208 2.77 -29.95 7.43
CA VAL A 208 2.03 -29.30 8.53
C VAL A 208 0.71 -28.68 8.06
N HIS A 209 0.63 -28.29 6.80
CA HIS A 209 -0.61 -27.77 6.21
C HIS A 209 -0.65 -28.03 4.71
N GLN A 210 -1.84 -28.25 4.17
CA GLN A 210 -2.09 -28.34 2.73
C GLN A 210 -3.41 -27.65 2.39
N GLN A 211 -3.41 -26.97 1.27
CA GLN A 211 -4.60 -26.33 0.71
C GLN A 211 -4.68 -26.73 -0.79
N PRO A 212 -5.82 -27.27 -1.24
CA PRO A 212 -6.04 -27.54 -2.66
C PRO A 212 -6.22 -26.22 -3.42
N LEU A 213 -6.38 -26.29 -4.74
CA LEU A 213 -6.84 -25.14 -5.51
C LEU A 213 -8.14 -24.57 -4.91
N VAL A 214 -8.22 -23.24 -4.82
CA VAL A 214 -9.43 -22.54 -4.37
C VAL A 214 -9.91 -21.59 -5.46
N LYS A 215 -11.21 -21.67 -5.78
CA LYS A 215 -11.91 -20.75 -6.67
C LYS A 215 -12.75 -19.78 -5.85
N SER A 216 -12.62 -18.48 -6.09
CA SER A 216 -13.53 -17.46 -5.54
C SER A 216 -14.95 -17.67 -6.05
N SER A 217 -15.94 -17.49 -5.17
CA SER A 217 -17.36 -17.53 -5.55
C SER A 217 -17.92 -16.15 -5.91
N LYS A 218 -17.14 -15.10 -5.70
CA LYS A 218 -17.55 -13.70 -5.84
C LYS A 218 -16.69 -12.97 -6.88
N SER A 219 -17.31 -11.99 -7.54
CA SER A 219 -16.59 -11.00 -8.35
C SER A 219 -16.19 -9.79 -7.51
N TYR A 220 -14.94 -9.37 -7.68
CA TYR A 220 -14.38 -8.16 -7.05
C TYR A 220 -14.13 -7.04 -8.04
N GLN A 221 -14.61 -7.18 -9.29
CA GLN A 221 -14.59 -6.09 -10.26
C GLN A 221 -15.31 -4.85 -9.70
N ASN A 222 -14.88 -3.67 -10.13
CA ASN A 222 -15.63 -2.45 -9.89
C ASN A 222 -16.98 -2.52 -10.65
N PRO A 223 -18.12 -2.22 -10.00
CA PRO A 223 -19.44 -2.31 -10.64
C PRO A 223 -19.63 -1.31 -11.79
N THR A 224 -18.83 -0.25 -11.85
CA THR A 224 -18.89 0.76 -12.91
C THR A 224 -17.52 0.91 -13.57
N PRO A 225 -17.47 1.26 -14.88
CA PRO A 225 -16.22 1.59 -15.56
C PRO A 225 -15.42 2.66 -14.81
N LEU A 226 -14.11 2.48 -14.76
CA LEU A 226 -13.15 3.43 -14.19
C LEU A 226 -12.26 3.94 -15.32
N LEU A 227 -12.79 4.89 -16.09
CA LEU A 227 -12.13 5.38 -17.29
C LEU A 227 -11.06 6.43 -16.98
N LYS A 228 -9.87 6.27 -17.54
CA LYS A 228 -8.82 7.30 -17.50
C LYS A 228 -8.11 7.45 -18.85
N GLY A 229 -7.59 8.66 -19.08
CA GLY A 229 -6.77 8.99 -20.25
C GLY A 229 -7.55 9.04 -21.56
N ILE A 230 -6.82 9.15 -22.65
CA ILE A 230 -7.36 9.26 -24.01
C ILE A 230 -6.97 8.09 -24.91
N GLY A 231 -5.95 7.32 -24.51
CA GLY A 231 -5.48 6.16 -25.26
C GLY A 231 -4.84 5.14 -24.34
N ASN A 232 -4.69 3.91 -24.85
CA ASN A 232 -3.94 2.86 -24.17
C ASN A 232 -3.44 1.78 -25.12
N TYR A 233 -2.33 1.15 -24.76
CA TYR A 233 -1.87 -0.07 -25.42
C TYR A 233 -2.57 -1.30 -24.85
N THR A 234 -3.02 -2.18 -25.75
CA THR A 234 -3.52 -3.52 -25.41
C THR A 234 -2.38 -4.47 -25.04
N ASN A 235 -2.71 -5.67 -24.57
CA ASN A 235 -1.70 -6.70 -24.28
C ASN A 235 -0.98 -7.22 -25.54
N ASP A 236 -1.51 -6.93 -26.74
CA ASP A 236 -0.91 -7.28 -28.03
C ASP A 236 -0.10 -6.09 -28.62
N ASP A 237 0.26 -5.10 -27.78
CA ASP A 237 0.99 -3.88 -28.14
C ASP A 237 0.31 -3.04 -29.22
N VAL A 238 -1.03 -3.05 -29.27
CA VAL A 238 -1.82 -2.20 -30.18
C VAL A 238 -2.29 -0.94 -29.46
N LEU A 239 -1.99 0.24 -30.02
CA LEU A 239 -2.51 1.52 -29.54
C LEU A 239 -3.99 1.68 -29.91
N GLU A 240 -4.83 1.87 -28.89
CA GLU A 240 -6.23 2.24 -29.05
C GLU A 240 -6.47 3.64 -28.47
N MET A 241 -7.03 4.55 -29.28
CA MET A 241 -7.41 5.90 -28.86
C MET A 241 -8.76 5.91 -28.12
N LYS A 242 -8.84 5.14 -27.04
CA LYS A 242 -9.96 5.10 -26.11
C LYS A 242 -9.43 5.12 -24.66
N PRO A 243 -10.18 5.73 -23.71
CA PRO A 243 -9.82 5.68 -22.30
C PRO A 243 -9.62 4.25 -21.83
N ARG A 244 -8.62 4.04 -20.97
CA ARG A 244 -8.41 2.75 -20.30
C ARG A 244 -9.47 2.57 -19.22
N ASP A 245 -10.14 1.42 -19.24
CA ASP A 245 -11.04 1.03 -18.15
C ASP A 245 -10.29 0.24 -17.08
N PHE A 246 -10.26 0.77 -15.87
CA PHE A 246 -9.66 0.16 -14.69
C PHE A 246 -10.67 -0.66 -13.86
N ALA A 247 -11.87 -0.98 -14.36
CA ALA A 247 -12.87 -1.72 -13.60
C ALA A 247 -12.38 -3.08 -13.05
N TYR A 248 -11.48 -3.77 -13.77
CA TYR A 248 -10.85 -5.02 -13.31
C TYR A 248 -9.54 -4.80 -12.54
N SER A 249 -9.12 -3.56 -12.33
CA SER A 249 -7.91 -3.26 -11.57
C SER A 249 -8.19 -3.27 -10.07
N ASN A 250 -7.12 -3.48 -9.30
CA ASN A 250 -7.17 -3.35 -7.85
C ASN A 250 -7.59 -1.92 -7.44
N THR A 251 -8.38 -1.80 -6.37
CA THR A 251 -8.75 -0.53 -5.74
C THR A 251 -8.33 -0.56 -4.27
N PHE A 252 -7.79 0.56 -3.79
CA PHE A 252 -7.42 0.75 -2.39
C PHE A 252 -7.25 2.25 -2.13
N ALA A 253 -8.27 2.90 -1.57
CA ALA A 253 -8.25 4.36 -1.39
C ALA A 253 -7.16 4.79 -0.40
N LEU A 254 -6.66 6.02 -0.54
CA LEU A 254 -5.56 6.54 0.27
C LEU A 254 -5.92 6.59 1.76
N GLU A 255 -7.18 6.87 2.11
CA GLU A 255 -7.65 6.87 3.50
C GLU A 255 -7.56 5.48 4.15
N ASP A 256 -7.98 4.43 3.45
CA ASP A 256 -7.87 3.06 3.95
C ASP A 256 -6.40 2.61 4.03
N GLN A 257 -5.56 3.02 3.08
CA GLN A 257 -4.12 2.80 3.14
C GLN A 257 -3.51 3.44 4.40
N HIS A 258 -3.82 4.71 4.65
CA HIS A 258 -3.33 5.47 5.79
C HIS A 258 -3.82 4.87 7.12
N LEU A 259 -5.10 4.49 7.18
CA LEU A 259 -5.70 3.85 8.35
C LEU A 259 -5.07 2.49 8.64
N MET A 260 -4.84 1.67 7.61
CA MET A 260 -4.22 0.35 7.74
C MET A 260 -2.79 0.45 8.28
N LEU A 261 -2.00 1.39 7.77
CA LEU A 261 -0.65 1.64 8.27
C LEU A 261 -0.67 2.09 9.74
N ARG A 262 -1.62 2.96 10.12
CA ARG A 262 -1.81 3.34 11.52
C ARG A 262 -2.20 2.13 12.39
N ALA A 263 -3.11 1.29 11.92
CA ALA A 263 -3.54 0.09 12.64
C ALA A 263 -2.38 -0.91 12.83
N LEU A 264 -1.45 -0.99 11.87
CA LEU A 264 -0.26 -1.82 11.97
C LEU A 264 0.74 -1.29 13.01
N LEU A 265 1.06 0.00 12.98
CA LEU A 265 2.12 0.58 13.83
C LEU A 265 1.63 0.95 15.24
N PHE A 266 0.34 1.27 15.35
CA PHE A 266 -0.35 1.68 16.56
C PHE A 266 -1.64 0.87 16.73
N PRO A 267 -1.56 -0.46 16.90
CA PRO A 267 -2.75 -1.31 16.98
C PRO A 267 -3.68 -0.90 18.11
N GLU A 268 -3.14 -0.39 19.22
CA GLU A 268 -3.92 0.08 20.36
C GLU A 268 -4.79 1.32 20.02
N SER A 269 -4.48 2.03 18.95
CA SER A 269 -5.21 3.23 18.50
C SER A 269 -6.49 2.94 17.71
N VAL A 270 -6.73 1.68 17.35
CA VAL A 270 -7.93 1.25 16.61
C VAL A 270 -8.71 0.18 17.39
N PRO A 271 -10.03 0.03 17.16
CA PRO A 271 -10.81 -1.03 17.78
C PRO A 271 -10.28 -2.42 17.41
N ALA A 272 -10.48 -3.41 18.30
CA ALA A 272 -9.97 -4.76 18.11
C ALA A 272 -10.40 -5.39 16.78
N GLN A 273 -11.66 -5.16 16.33
CA GLN A 273 -12.14 -5.69 15.06
C GLN A 273 -11.42 -5.15 13.82
N ASN A 274 -10.76 -3.99 13.90
CA ASN A 274 -10.02 -3.37 12.80
C ASN A 274 -8.55 -3.83 12.76
N ARG A 275 -8.11 -4.61 13.75
CA ARG A 275 -6.72 -5.08 13.86
C ARG A 275 -6.51 -6.37 13.08
N PHE A 276 -5.25 -6.64 12.76
CA PHE A 276 -4.80 -7.92 12.26
C PHE A 276 -4.43 -8.83 13.45
N ASN A 277 -4.70 -10.12 13.32
CA ASN A 277 -4.29 -11.14 14.29
C ASN A 277 -2.78 -11.42 14.14
N LEU A 278 -1.97 -10.52 14.69
CA LEU A 278 -0.51 -10.57 14.63
C LEU A 278 0.07 -10.81 16.02
N THR A 279 1.11 -11.65 16.09
CA THR A 279 1.89 -11.87 17.31
C THR A 279 2.88 -10.73 17.53
N PRO A 280 3.41 -10.54 18.76
CA PRO A 280 4.51 -9.60 19.00
C PRO A 280 5.71 -9.81 18.07
N GLU A 281 6.01 -11.05 17.71
CA GLU A 281 7.06 -11.45 16.79
C GLU A 281 6.76 -10.97 15.36
N ASP A 282 5.51 -11.07 14.92
CA ASP A 282 5.08 -10.57 13.61
C ASP A 282 5.21 -9.05 13.51
N TYR A 283 4.85 -8.31 14.55
CA TYR A 283 5.04 -6.85 14.57
C TYR A 283 6.52 -6.49 14.45
N ARG A 284 7.42 -7.13 15.22
CA ARG A 284 8.86 -6.87 15.12
C ARG A 284 9.40 -7.19 13.72
N PHE A 285 8.98 -8.33 13.17
CA PHE A 285 9.33 -8.76 11.82
C PHE A 285 8.87 -7.74 10.76
N LEU A 286 7.61 -7.28 10.83
CA LEU A 286 7.08 -6.28 9.90
C LEU A 286 7.80 -4.93 10.07
N TYR A 287 8.02 -4.46 11.30
CA TYR A 287 8.70 -3.19 11.54
C TYR A 287 10.12 -3.19 11.00
N GLN A 288 10.87 -4.27 11.23
CA GLN A 288 12.20 -4.46 10.66
C GLN A 288 12.14 -4.31 9.14
N TYR A 289 11.45 -5.19 8.44
CA TYR A 289 11.54 -5.21 6.97
C TYR A 289 10.81 -4.06 6.27
N MET A 290 9.85 -3.40 6.94
CA MET A 290 9.28 -2.15 6.43
C MET A 290 10.27 -0.99 6.48
N SER A 291 11.20 -0.96 7.44
CA SER A 291 12.15 0.15 7.65
C SER A 291 13.59 -0.15 7.24
N GLN A 292 13.90 -1.42 6.98
CA GLN A 292 15.19 -1.90 6.49
C GLN A 292 15.46 -1.36 5.08
N LEU A 293 16.70 -0.95 4.85
CA LEU A 293 17.19 -0.50 3.54
C LEU A 293 17.76 -1.69 2.76
N PRO A 294 17.77 -1.67 1.41
CA PRO A 294 18.31 -2.79 0.63
C PRO A 294 19.75 -3.17 1.01
N ARG A 295 20.62 -2.18 1.23
CA ARG A 295 22.01 -2.40 1.69
C ARG A 295 22.15 -3.05 3.07
N GLU A 296 21.07 -3.05 3.86
CA GLU A 296 21.04 -3.66 5.20
C GLU A 296 20.45 -5.08 5.15
N THR A 297 20.21 -5.65 3.95
CA THR A 297 19.66 -6.99 3.77
C THR A 297 20.73 -7.99 3.37
N THR A 298 20.81 -9.07 4.14
CA THR A 298 21.81 -10.13 3.93
C THR A 298 21.42 -11.14 2.84
N TYR A 299 20.12 -11.43 2.68
CA TYR A 299 19.71 -12.42 1.69
C TYR A 299 18.34 -12.11 1.04
N PRO A 300 18.20 -12.11 -0.30
CA PRO A 300 19.34 -11.99 -1.20
C PRO A 300 20.06 -10.66 -0.91
N GLU A 301 21.34 -10.61 -1.21
CA GLU A 301 22.04 -9.33 -1.23
C GLU A 301 21.44 -8.45 -2.33
N TYR A 302 21.22 -7.18 -2.03
CA TYR A 302 20.71 -6.20 -2.99
C TYR A 302 21.83 -5.23 -3.34
N PRO A 303 22.47 -5.36 -4.54
CA PRO A 303 23.53 -4.47 -4.95
C PRO A 303 23.04 -3.03 -5.00
N GLU A 304 23.76 -2.13 -4.34
CA GLU A 304 23.32 -0.73 -4.21
C GLU A 304 23.21 0.01 -5.54
N THR A 305 23.95 -0.44 -6.56
CA THR A 305 23.87 0.08 -7.93
C THR A 305 22.49 -0.12 -8.56
N GLU A 306 21.78 -1.15 -8.13
CA GLU A 306 20.41 -1.49 -8.57
C GLU A 306 19.36 -1.09 -7.52
N TYR A 307 19.73 -1.19 -6.25
CA TYR A 307 18.86 -0.98 -5.09
C TYR A 307 19.46 0.03 -4.11
N PRO A 308 19.42 1.35 -4.42
CA PRO A 308 19.86 2.37 -3.48
C PRO A 308 18.97 2.39 -2.22
N ASP A 309 19.42 3.04 -1.15
CA ASP A 309 18.66 3.19 0.11
C ASP A 309 17.21 3.66 -0.15
N ALA A 310 17.04 4.59 -1.09
CA ALA A 310 15.75 5.18 -1.43
C ALA A 310 14.89 4.34 -2.39
N PHE A 311 15.33 3.14 -2.81
CA PHE A 311 14.67 2.33 -3.85
C PHE A 311 13.15 2.20 -3.66
N VAL A 312 12.68 2.00 -2.43
CA VAL A 312 11.25 2.01 -2.06
C VAL A 312 10.89 3.08 -1.02
N LYS A 313 11.71 4.13 -0.86
CA LYS A 313 11.48 5.25 0.08
C LYS A 313 11.29 6.55 -0.71
N TYR A 314 10.05 6.90 -1.06
CA TYR A 314 9.78 8.01 -1.97
C TYR A 314 9.61 9.33 -1.22
N LEU A 315 8.83 9.34 -0.14
CA LEU A 315 8.74 10.49 0.76
C LEU A 315 10.11 10.73 1.43
N LEU A 316 10.51 12.00 1.55
CA LEU A 316 11.82 12.52 2.00
C LEU A 316 12.97 12.34 1.00
N TYR A 317 13.02 11.22 0.28
CA TYR A 317 14.23 10.83 -0.47
C TYR A 317 14.07 10.73 -1.98
N GLY A 318 12.85 10.56 -2.52
CA GLY A 318 12.60 10.63 -3.96
C GLY A 318 12.95 9.36 -4.75
N GLY A 319 12.91 8.19 -4.12
CA GLY A 319 12.89 6.93 -4.85
C GLY A 319 14.23 6.50 -5.48
N PRO A 320 14.19 5.58 -6.45
CA PRO A 320 15.37 4.90 -6.97
C PRO A 320 16.33 5.79 -7.78
N THR A 321 15.91 7.00 -8.17
CA THR A 321 16.79 7.96 -8.88
C THR A 321 17.82 8.63 -7.96
N ARG A 322 17.81 8.29 -6.67
CA ARG A 322 18.55 9.01 -5.62
C ARG A 322 19.54 8.06 -4.95
N GLN A 323 20.78 8.51 -4.93
CA GLN A 323 21.93 7.78 -4.37
C GLN A 323 22.35 8.31 -2.99
N GLU A 324 21.59 9.27 -2.45
CA GLU A 324 21.83 9.81 -1.10
C GLU A 324 21.59 8.71 -0.06
N ARG A 325 22.55 8.54 0.85
CA ARG A 325 22.39 7.64 1.99
C ARG A 325 21.34 8.17 2.95
N ILE A 326 20.45 7.29 3.37
CA ILE A 326 19.50 7.62 4.43
C ILE A 326 20.25 7.53 5.77
N PRO A 327 20.31 8.62 6.57
CA PRO A 327 20.96 8.60 7.87
C PRO A 327 20.35 7.52 8.78
N GLY A 328 21.17 6.81 9.54
CA GLY A 328 20.71 5.68 10.36
C GLY A 328 19.69 6.04 11.44
N HIS A 329 19.63 7.30 11.87
CA HIS A 329 18.62 7.82 12.81
C HIS A 329 17.25 8.08 12.17
N ILE A 330 17.14 8.08 10.83
CA ILE A 330 15.87 8.24 10.11
C ILE A 330 15.39 6.87 9.63
N ARG A 331 14.16 6.52 9.97
CA ARG A 331 13.50 5.30 9.49
C ARG A 331 12.13 5.60 8.91
N ILE A 332 11.82 4.90 7.82
CA ILE A 332 10.58 5.07 7.06
C ILE A 332 9.91 3.71 6.95
N PHE A 333 8.82 3.54 7.67
CA PHE A 333 7.98 2.35 7.64
C PHE A 333 6.87 2.61 6.63
N ASN A 334 7.04 2.11 5.41
CA ASN A 334 6.13 2.45 4.31
C ASN A 334 5.79 1.28 3.41
N LYS A 335 4.81 1.52 2.53
CA LYS A 335 4.64 0.75 1.30
C LYS A 335 4.36 1.70 0.14
N ILE A 336 5.18 1.61 -0.91
CA ILE A 336 5.02 2.39 -2.14
C ILE A 336 4.13 1.69 -3.17
N GLY A 337 3.63 2.49 -4.11
CA GLY A 337 3.01 2.07 -5.36
C GLY A 337 3.58 2.86 -6.53
N GLN A 338 3.79 2.18 -7.66
CA GLN A 338 4.20 2.79 -8.93
C GLN A 338 3.57 2.01 -10.07
N SER A 339 2.65 2.62 -10.81
CA SER A 339 2.05 2.02 -12.01
C SER A 339 1.17 3.04 -12.72
N TYR A 340 1.08 2.96 -14.06
CA TYR A 340 0.13 3.75 -14.85
C TYR A 340 0.20 5.26 -14.57
N GLY A 341 1.38 5.84 -14.48
CA GLY A 341 1.59 7.24 -14.13
C GLY A 341 1.35 7.57 -12.65
N PHE A 342 0.83 6.66 -11.82
CA PHE A 342 0.64 6.90 -10.39
C PHE A 342 1.88 6.54 -9.58
N LEU A 343 2.33 7.45 -8.73
CA LEU A 343 3.22 7.19 -7.61
C LEU A 343 2.47 7.38 -6.30
N ILE A 344 2.65 6.41 -5.40
CA ILE A 344 2.06 6.40 -4.07
C ILE A 344 3.15 6.09 -3.07
N ASP A 345 3.13 6.79 -1.95
CA ASP A 345 3.89 6.39 -0.76
C ASP A 345 3.03 6.60 0.47
N ASN A 346 2.89 5.55 1.29
CA ASN A 346 2.12 5.53 2.53
C ASN A 346 3.08 5.19 3.67
N ALA A 347 3.47 6.22 4.43
CA ALA A 347 4.64 6.14 5.31
C ALA A 347 4.37 6.61 6.74
N TYR A 348 5.00 5.93 7.69
CA TYR A 348 5.31 6.45 9.01
C TYR A 348 6.81 6.76 9.04
N ILE A 349 7.14 8.01 9.33
CA ILE A 349 8.51 8.52 9.30
C ILE A 349 8.93 8.85 10.72
N VAL A 350 10.11 8.38 11.10
CA VAL A 350 10.70 8.55 12.42
C VAL A 350 12.10 9.10 12.28
N ASP A 351 12.42 10.11 13.07
CA ASP A 351 13.79 10.52 13.36
C ASP A 351 14.04 10.32 14.86
N PHE A 352 14.91 9.37 15.18
CA PHE A 352 15.25 9.03 16.57
C PHE A 352 16.13 10.08 17.25
N GLU A 353 16.96 10.80 16.49
CA GLU A 353 17.87 11.82 17.00
C GLU A 353 17.10 13.09 17.36
N ASN A 354 16.28 13.59 16.43
CA ASN A 354 15.46 14.79 16.63
C ASN A 354 14.11 14.50 17.30
N LYS A 355 13.81 13.23 17.60
CA LYS A 355 12.56 12.76 18.22
C LYS A 355 11.32 13.24 17.48
N VAL A 356 11.36 13.12 16.15
CA VAL A 356 10.26 13.47 15.25
C VAL A 356 9.54 12.20 14.81
N GLU A 357 8.22 12.26 14.76
CA GLU A 357 7.39 11.21 14.17
C GLU A 357 6.14 11.81 13.51
N PHE A 358 5.70 11.21 12.41
CA PHE A 358 4.43 11.53 11.75
C PHE A 358 4.05 10.46 10.73
N LEU A 359 2.76 10.39 10.37
CA LEU A 359 2.32 9.63 9.19
C LEU A 359 2.11 10.59 8.03
N LEU A 360 2.52 10.18 6.84
CA LEU A 360 2.33 10.92 5.60
C LEU A 360 2.04 9.92 4.49
N SER A 361 0.92 10.12 3.80
CA SER A 361 0.55 9.35 2.62
C SER A 361 0.26 10.30 1.47
N ALA A 362 0.77 9.99 0.29
CA ALA A 362 0.60 10.84 -0.87
C ALA A 362 0.39 10.01 -2.14
N VAL A 363 -0.40 10.56 -3.06
CA VAL A 363 -0.57 10.12 -4.43
C VAL A 363 -0.21 11.28 -5.35
N VAL A 364 0.48 11.00 -6.45
CA VAL A 364 0.65 11.91 -7.58
C VAL A 364 0.55 11.10 -8.87
N HIS A 365 -0.11 11.67 -9.88
CA HIS A 365 -0.24 11.12 -11.22
C HIS A 365 0.61 11.94 -12.19
N THR A 366 1.40 11.28 -13.03
CA THR A 366 2.25 11.87 -14.06
C THR A 366 2.06 11.07 -15.34
N ASN A 367 1.21 11.57 -16.22
CA ASN A 367 0.91 10.98 -17.52
C ASN A 367 0.55 12.10 -18.51
N GLU A 368 1.57 12.76 -19.06
CA GLU A 368 1.39 13.96 -19.87
C GLU A 368 0.64 13.75 -21.18
N ASP A 369 0.91 12.64 -21.88
CA ASP A 369 0.24 12.35 -23.15
C ASP A 369 -1.14 11.69 -22.97
N GLY A 370 -1.47 11.28 -21.74
CA GLY A 370 -2.73 10.65 -21.39
C GLY A 370 -2.86 9.23 -21.97
N ILE A 371 -1.76 8.59 -22.33
CA ILE A 371 -1.70 7.24 -22.87
C ILE A 371 -1.30 6.27 -21.74
N TYR A 372 -2.04 5.17 -21.62
CA TYR A 372 -1.70 4.11 -20.66
C TYR A 372 -0.98 2.95 -21.35
N ASN A 373 -0.12 2.24 -20.60
CA ASN A 373 0.65 1.08 -21.07
C ASN A 373 1.72 1.37 -22.14
N ASP A 374 2.13 2.61 -22.34
CA ASP A 374 3.20 2.95 -23.27
C ASP A 374 4.58 3.09 -22.60
N GLY A 375 4.62 3.02 -21.27
CA GLY A 375 5.82 3.11 -20.45
C GLY A 375 6.37 4.53 -20.29
N LYS A 376 5.65 5.57 -20.72
CA LYS A 376 6.13 6.96 -20.68
C LYS A 376 5.41 7.74 -19.59
N TYR A 377 6.11 7.95 -18.49
CA TYR A 377 5.59 8.68 -17.34
C TYR A 377 6.68 9.58 -16.75
N GLU A 378 6.29 10.76 -16.26
CA GLU A 378 7.20 11.78 -15.72
C GLU A 378 7.56 11.49 -14.25
N TYR A 379 7.82 10.22 -13.93
CA TYR A 379 8.20 9.80 -12.59
C TYR A 379 9.49 10.50 -12.13
N ASP A 380 10.53 10.49 -12.97
CA ASP A 380 11.86 10.97 -12.60
C ASP A 380 11.95 12.50 -12.55
N SER A 381 11.26 13.17 -13.45
CA SER A 381 11.30 14.62 -13.60
C SER A 381 10.29 15.36 -12.71
N ILE A 382 9.13 14.75 -12.39
CA ILE A 382 8.06 15.38 -11.61
C ILE A 382 7.69 14.56 -10.37
N GLY A 383 7.34 13.30 -10.54
CA GLY A 383 6.72 12.49 -9.49
C GLY A 383 7.61 12.25 -8.26
N PHE A 384 8.81 11.71 -8.46
CA PHE A 384 9.79 11.47 -7.40
C PHE A 384 10.28 12.77 -6.73
N PRO A 385 10.61 13.86 -7.47
CA PRO A 385 10.87 15.16 -6.87
C PRO A 385 9.73 15.67 -5.99
N PHE A 386 8.48 15.55 -6.44
CA PHE A 386 7.31 15.96 -5.64
C PHE A 386 7.22 15.21 -4.31
N LEU A 387 7.34 13.88 -4.30
CA LEU A 387 7.26 13.08 -3.07
C LEU A 387 8.41 13.39 -2.11
N ARG A 388 9.64 13.53 -2.64
CA ARG A 388 10.80 13.96 -1.85
C ARG A 388 10.53 15.29 -1.17
N ASP A 389 10.09 16.28 -1.94
CA ASP A 389 9.92 17.65 -1.50
C ASP A 389 8.76 17.81 -0.53
N LEU A 390 7.64 17.11 -0.78
CA LEU A 390 6.53 17.00 0.16
C LEU A 390 7.00 16.44 1.50
N GLY A 391 7.72 15.32 1.48
CA GLY A 391 8.26 14.69 2.68
C GLY A 391 9.19 15.61 3.47
N ARG A 392 10.13 16.29 2.80
CA ARG A 392 11.05 17.25 3.41
C ARG A 392 10.33 18.45 4.03
N VAL A 393 9.33 19.01 3.33
CA VAL A 393 8.57 20.16 3.82
C VAL A 393 7.72 19.80 5.06
N VAL A 394 7.11 18.62 5.08
CA VAL A 394 6.38 18.14 6.27
C VAL A 394 7.34 17.83 7.42
N TYR A 395 8.49 17.22 7.13
CA TYR A 395 9.54 16.95 8.11
C TYR A 395 10.07 18.24 8.76
N ASP A 396 10.40 19.27 7.95
CA ASP A 396 10.86 20.57 8.44
C ASP A 396 9.81 21.28 9.32
N TYR A 397 8.53 21.09 8.99
CA TYR A 397 7.43 21.59 9.80
C TYR A 397 7.33 20.84 11.14
N GLU A 398 7.46 19.51 11.14
CA GLU A 398 7.49 18.71 12.37
C GLU A 398 8.72 18.99 13.23
N LEU A 399 9.90 19.25 12.65
CA LEU A 399 11.10 19.63 13.40
C LEU A 399 10.88 20.89 14.25
N LYS A 400 10.15 21.88 13.71
CA LYS A 400 9.87 23.17 14.36
C LYS A 400 8.62 23.15 15.25
N ARG A 401 7.86 22.05 15.22
CA ARG A 401 6.58 21.96 15.92
C ARG A 401 6.79 21.85 17.42
N ASN A 402 6.16 22.76 18.17
CA ASN A 402 6.13 22.63 19.63
C ASN A 402 5.27 21.42 20.03
N ARG A 403 5.83 20.54 20.86
CA ARG A 403 5.18 19.34 21.40
C ARG A 403 5.16 19.43 22.91
N ARG A 404 4.01 19.16 23.51
CA ARG A 404 3.87 19.15 24.98
C ARG A 404 4.72 18.06 25.64
N HIS A 405 4.84 16.91 24.98
CA HIS A 405 5.66 15.79 25.42
C HIS A 405 6.51 15.30 24.24
N SER A 406 7.79 15.07 24.50
CA SER A 406 8.69 14.42 23.55
C SER A 406 8.28 12.95 23.41
N PRO A 407 8.25 12.38 22.19
CA PRO A 407 7.97 10.97 22.04
C PRO A 407 9.11 10.11 22.55
N ASP A 408 8.76 8.96 23.11
CA ASP A 408 9.65 7.80 23.24
C ASP A 408 9.39 6.87 22.04
N LEU A 409 10.41 6.71 21.22
CA LEU A 409 10.37 6.00 19.94
C LEU A 409 11.04 4.63 20.01
N SER A 410 11.44 4.18 21.21
CA SER A 410 12.15 2.91 21.42
C SER A 410 11.45 1.70 20.83
N LYS A 411 10.11 1.68 20.81
CA LYS A 411 9.28 0.64 20.17
C LYS A 411 9.64 0.39 18.69
N PHE A 412 10.14 1.42 17.99
CA PHE A 412 10.42 1.38 16.56
C PHE A 412 11.92 1.23 16.24
N ILE A 413 12.78 1.09 17.25
CA ILE A 413 14.19 0.76 17.02
C ILE A 413 14.28 -0.73 16.69
N CYS A 414 14.72 -1.04 15.47
CA CYS A 414 14.86 -2.41 14.98
C CYS A 414 16.33 -2.81 14.85
N THR A 415 16.59 -4.12 14.94
CA THR A 415 17.84 -4.73 14.51
C THR A 415 17.67 -5.16 13.06
N TYR A 416 18.58 -4.74 12.18
CA TYR A 416 18.57 -5.10 10.76
C TYR A 416 19.56 -6.24 10.50
N ASP A 417 19.56 -6.80 9.30
CA ASP A 417 20.40 -7.97 9.01
C ASP A 417 21.90 -7.64 8.97
N GLN A 418 22.26 -6.37 8.70
CA GLN A 418 23.63 -5.84 8.68
C GLN A 418 23.77 -4.50 9.40
#